data_AF-A0A6I2VZ56-F1
#
_entry.id   AF-A0A6I2VZ56-F1
#
_cell.length_a   1.000
_cell.length_b   1.000
_cell.length_c   1.000
_cell.angle_alpha   90.00
_cell.angle_beta   90.00
_cell.angle_gamma   90.00
#
_symmetry.space_group_name_H-M   'P 1'
#
loop_
_entity.id
_entity.type
_entity.pdbx_description
1 polymer ?
#
loop_
_entity_poly.entity_id
_entity_poly.type
_entity_poly.pdbx_seq_one_letter_code
_entity_poly.pdbx_strand_id
1 'polypeptide(L)'
;MLQRVLAVSFAQVLRSVALLLLPLAFVSLIAWATAGSATGNTSDPMRAAIWLWLGAHHIPFFLNGAATGYLSFLPIGAIFLPFFAIRTGFNRSLAKLHGDFHNLNSVRSIFSIQYAVIATLLALFSSSSTVSSQWYLAPIFAFLISYLASLTAGTRFHLSQAVSYASRVLAILIGASFIALTLLIFTHVSLFKDISIVLQPGIFGSLLLFALNLFYLPNAAIAVLSYFTGTGFAVGADTLVSPFTNNLGGIPALPLLAILPTTSSKWALLAIIVVIAVGALLAMWALASGTRSLIQALILIAVSISVLGYLASGSLMTDAMSAVGVSVWKLSASLALEIGLGVALMVLLPQIRLRRR
;
A
#
# COMPACT_ATOMS: atom_id res chain seq x y z
N MET A 1 14.13 8.88 -34.35
CA MET A 1 12.94 9.10 -33.50
C MET A 1 12.97 8.29 -32.20
N LEU A 2 13.10 6.95 -32.25
CA LEU A 2 13.20 6.11 -31.04
C LEU A 2 14.36 6.50 -30.10
N GLN A 3 15.53 6.84 -30.66
CA GLN A 3 16.69 7.30 -29.87
C GLN A 3 16.38 8.54 -29.01
N ARG A 4 15.59 9.50 -29.53
CA ARG A 4 15.18 10.69 -28.76
C ARG A 4 14.24 10.32 -27.62
N VAL A 5 13.29 9.41 -27.85
CA VAL A 5 12.39 8.89 -26.79
C VAL A 5 13.19 8.20 -25.70
N LEU A 6 14.14 7.34 -26.09
CA LEU A 6 15.01 6.64 -25.15
C LEU A 6 15.81 7.63 -24.30
N ALA A 7 16.45 8.63 -24.93
CA ALA A 7 17.28 9.61 -24.24
C ALA A 7 16.46 10.53 -23.31
N VAL A 8 15.33 11.07 -23.79
CA VAL A 8 14.47 11.95 -23.00
C VAL A 8 13.84 11.19 -21.83
N SER A 9 13.31 9.98 -22.08
CA SER A 9 12.71 9.14 -21.04
C SER A 9 13.75 8.78 -20.00
N PHE A 10 14.95 8.38 -20.42
CA PHE A 10 16.03 7.99 -19.51
C PHE A 10 16.45 9.15 -18.61
N ALA A 11 16.64 10.35 -19.18
CA ALA A 11 16.98 11.53 -18.40
C ALA A 11 15.89 11.89 -17.36
N GLN A 12 14.61 11.65 -17.67
CA GLN A 12 13.52 11.91 -16.73
C GLN A 12 13.33 10.78 -15.72
N VAL A 13 13.62 9.53 -16.08
CA VAL A 13 13.71 8.40 -15.14
C VAL A 13 14.76 8.71 -14.08
N LEU A 14 15.97 9.08 -14.48
CA LEU A 14 17.05 9.43 -13.54
C LEU A 14 16.64 10.59 -12.60
N ARG A 15 15.99 11.63 -13.13
CA ARG A 15 15.47 12.73 -12.30
C ARG A 15 14.37 12.27 -11.33
N SER A 16 13.51 11.34 -11.74
CA SER A 16 12.44 10.81 -10.88
C SER A 16 13.01 9.98 -9.74
N VAL A 17 14.06 9.19 -10.00
CA VAL A 17 14.81 8.45 -8.98
C VAL A 17 15.50 9.43 -8.03
N ALA A 18 16.27 10.38 -8.57
CA ALA A 18 17.02 11.37 -7.79
C ALA A 18 16.12 12.25 -6.90
N LEU A 19 14.91 12.58 -7.34
CA LEU A 19 13.96 13.41 -6.59
C LEU A 19 13.64 12.84 -5.21
N LEU A 20 13.63 11.50 -5.07
CA LEU A 20 13.38 10.83 -3.80
C LEU A 20 14.65 10.35 -3.13
N LEU A 21 15.59 9.84 -3.92
CA LEU A 21 16.81 9.24 -3.39
C LEU A 21 17.73 10.29 -2.73
N LEU A 22 17.80 11.52 -3.26
CA LEU A 22 18.63 12.58 -2.69
C LEU A 22 18.13 13.05 -1.31
N PRO A 23 16.83 13.36 -1.11
CA PRO A 23 16.31 13.64 0.23
C PRO A 23 16.48 12.47 1.20
N LEU A 24 16.25 11.22 0.75
CA LEU A 24 16.45 10.04 1.60
C LEU A 24 17.92 9.86 1.99
N ALA A 25 18.86 10.10 1.06
CA ALA A 25 20.30 10.07 1.33
C ALA A 25 20.67 11.12 2.38
N PHE A 26 20.14 12.34 2.26
CA PHE A 26 20.38 13.40 3.23
C PHE A 26 19.84 13.04 4.63
N VAL A 27 18.60 12.56 4.71
CA VAL A 27 17.99 12.13 5.98
C VAL A 27 18.77 10.97 6.60
N SER A 28 19.15 9.98 5.80
CA SER A 28 19.94 8.83 6.25
C SER A 28 21.32 9.23 6.78
N LEU A 29 21.99 10.17 6.10
CA LEU A 29 23.28 10.72 6.54
C LEU A 29 23.16 11.47 7.88
N ILE A 30 22.11 12.28 8.06
CA ILE A 30 21.87 12.97 9.34
C ILE A 30 21.59 11.96 10.45
N ALA A 31 20.72 10.98 10.20
CA ALA A 31 20.39 9.96 11.18
C ALA A 31 21.63 9.17 11.60
N TRP A 32 22.48 8.79 10.64
CA TRP A 32 23.74 8.11 10.91
C TRP A 32 24.74 8.98 11.68
N ALA A 33 24.90 10.26 11.29
CA ALA A 33 25.81 11.19 11.95
C ALA A 33 25.40 11.49 13.41
N THR A 34 24.08 11.55 13.67
CA THR A 34 23.53 11.82 15.01
C THR A 34 23.49 10.57 15.90
N ALA A 35 23.48 9.36 15.31
CA ALA A 35 23.53 8.10 16.05
C ALA A 35 24.90 7.80 16.70
N GLY A 36 25.91 8.66 16.53
CA GLY A 36 27.19 8.56 17.24
C GLY A 36 28.07 7.38 16.80
N SER A 37 27.91 6.90 15.56
CA SER A 37 28.69 5.79 15.01
C SER A 37 30.19 6.15 14.96
N ALA A 38 30.97 5.61 15.89
CA ALA A 38 32.43 5.83 15.98
C ALA A 38 33.25 5.06 14.92
N THR A 39 32.65 4.11 14.19
CA THR A 39 33.37 3.15 13.31
C THR A 39 32.73 2.91 11.93
N GLY A 40 31.58 3.53 11.62
CA GLY A 40 30.86 3.32 10.37
C GLY A 40 31.46 4.05 9.16
N ASN A 41 31.25 3.51 7.96
CA ASN A 41 31.62 4.15 6.70
C ASN A 41 30.40 4.95 6.17
N THR A 42 30.64 6.08 5.48
CA THR A 42 29.59 6.89 4.83
C THR A 42 28.82 6.13 3.74
N SER A 43 29.33 4.98 3.29
CA SER A 43 28.61 4.06 2.40
C SER A 43 27.36 3.44 3.04
N ASP A 44 27.32 3.27 4.37
CA ASP A 44 26.20 2.67 5.09
C ASP A 44 24.93 3.53 5.04
N PRO A 45 24.96 4.84 5.37
CA PRO A 45 23.78 5.69 5.24
C PRO A 45 23.33 5.83 3.78
N MET A 46 24.26 5.85 2.82
CA MET A 46 23.89 5.93 1.40
C MET A 46 23.13 4.68 0.94
N ARG A 47 23.58 3.50 1.37
CA ARG A 47 22.92 2.22 1.11
C ARG A 47 21.57 2.12 1.82
N ALA A 48 21.47 2.60 3.07
CA ALA A 48 20.20 2.68 3.78
C ALA A 48 19.17 3.57 3.06
N ALA A 49 19.60 4.67 2.43
CA ALA A 49 18.71 5.49 1.61
C ALA A 49 18.18 4.74 0.37
N ILE A 50 19.02 3.91 -0.25
CA ILE A 50 18.57 3.02 -1.34
C ILE A 50 17.56 2.00 -0.81
N TRP A 51 17.77 1.41 0.36
CA TRP A 51 16.81 0.48 0.97
C TRP A 51 15.47 1.14 1.31
N LEU A 52 15.47 2.36 1.86
CA LEU A 52 14.24 3.14 2.07
C LEU A 52 13.52 3.41 0.76
N TRP A 53 14.27 3.74 -0.29
CA TRP A 53 13.72 3.96 -1.63
C TRP A 53 13.13 2.68 -2.22
N LEU A 54 13.81 1.53 -2.10
CA LEU A 54 13.30 0.21 -2.55
C LEU A 54 12.10 -0.26 -1.72
N GLY A 55 12.10 0.00 -0.41
CA GLY A 55 10.98 -0.27 0.49
C GLY A 55 9.74 0.54 0.11
N ALA A 56 9.91 1.78 -0.34
CA ALA A 56 8.82 2.59 -0.90
C ALA A 56 8.24 2.01 -2.21
N HIS A 57 8.97 1.14 -2.91
CA HIS A 57 8.47 0.37 -4.04
C HIS A 57 7.86 -0.98 -3.64
N HIS A 58 7.75 -1.23 -2.33
CA HIS A 58 7.23 -2.47 -1.78
C HIS A 58 8.09 -3.72 -2.13
N ILE A 59 9.38 -3.52 -2.37
CA ILE A 59 10.33 -4.60 -2.66
C ILE A 59 10.79 -5.23 -1.33
N PRO A 60 10.55 -6.53 -1.08
CA PRO A 60 10.91 -7.18 0.18
C PRO A 60 12.42 -7.35 0.38
N PHE A 61 12.82 -7.49 1.63
CA PHE A 61 14.20 -7.70 2.05
C PHE A 61 14.37 -9.02 2.79
N PHE A 62 15.57 -9.58 2.69
CA PHE A 62 16.05 -10.64 3.55
C PHE A 62 17.17 -10.09 4.42
N LEU A 63 17.09 -10.37 5.72
CA LEU A 63 18.01 -9.85 6.72
C LEU A 63 18.81 -11.00 7.30
N ASN A 64 20.13 -10.83 7.35
CA ASN A 64 21.15 -11.77 7.82
C ASN A 64 22.04 -11.07 8.86
N GLY A 65 21.41 -10.53 9.90
CA GLY A 65 22.07 -9.75 10.94
C GLY A 65 21.74 -10.25 12.34
N ALA A 66 21.58 -9.33 13.29
CA ALA A 66 21.19 -9.64 14.66
C ALA A 66 19.83 -10.36 14.77
N ALA A 67 18.95 -10.14 13.79
CA ALA A 67 17.73 -10.91 13.59
C ALA A 67 17.69 -11.37 12.13
N THR A 68 17.60 -12.68 11.93
CA THR A 68 17.53 -13.30 10.61
C THR A 68 16.09 -13.49 10.20
N GLY A 69 15.77 -13.07 8.97
CA GLY A 69 14.53 -13.46 8.31
C GLY A 69 13.98 -12.40 7.36
N TYR A 70 12.70 -12.54 7.03
CA TYR A 70 12.10 -11.86 5.88
C TYR A 70 11.34 -10.60 6.28
N LEU A 71 11.63 -9.48 5.63
CA LEU A 71 10.93 -8.21 5.80
C LEU A 71 10.10 -7.91 4.54
N SER A 72 8.80 -8.19 4.63
CA SER A 72 7.85 -7.94 3.55
C SER A 72 6.64 -7.09 3.96
N PHE A 73 6.45 -6.87 5.27
CA PHE A 73 5.43 -5.95 5.78
C PHE A 73 5.90 -4.49 5.60
N LEU A 74 5.65 -3.94 4.41
CA LEU A 74 6.11 -2.61 3.99
C LEU A 74 4.95 -1.60 3.96
N PRO A 75 5.24 -0.29 4.12
CA PRO A 75 4.19 0.72 4.18
C PRO A 75 3.61 1.01 2.79
N ILE A 76 2.32 0.74 2.60
CA ILE A 76 1.58 1.09 1.37
C ILE A 76 1.63 2.60 1.13
N GLY A 77 1.57 3.41 2.19
CA GLY A 77 1.62 4.86 2.05
C GLY A 77 2.92 5.39 1.44
N ALA A 78 4.02 4.64 1.56
CA ALA A 78 5.28 5.04 0.95
C ALA A 78 5.25 4.92 -0.58
N ILE A 79 4.39 4.07 -1.17
CA ILE A 79 4.23 3.90 -2.63
C ILE A 79 3.79 5.21 -3.30
N PHE A 80 3.07 6.08 -2.59
CA PHE A 80 2.67 7.38 -3.13
C PHE A 80 3.87 8.26 -3.50
N LEU A 81 5.00 8.14 -2.79
CA LEU A 81 6.21 8.91 -3.08
C LEU A 81 6.76 8.61 -4.49
N PRO A 82 7.18 7.37 -4.83
CA PRO A 82 7.63 7.05 -6.18
C PRO A 82 6.52 7.23 -7.21
N PHE A 83 5.26 6.94 -6.87
CA PHE A 83 4.14 7.15 -7.80
C PHE A 83 4.08 8.61 -8.30
N PHE A 84 4.10 9.60 -7.40
CA PHE A 84 4.06 11.00 -7.80
C PHE A 84 5.37 11.48 -8.44
N ALA A 85 6.52 11.01 -7.94
CA ALA A 85 7.82 11.32 -8.57
C ALA A 85 7.86 10.86 -10.03
N ILE A 86 7.46 9.61 -10.30
CA ILE A 86 7.37 9.06 -11.66
C ILE A 86 6.34 9.81 -12.49
N ARG A 87 5.15 10.07 -11.93
CA ARG A 87 4.08 10.81 -12.63
C ARG A 87 4.56 12.17 -13.11
N THR A 88 5.28 12.92 -12.27
CA THR A 88 5.86 14.21 -12.66
C THR A 88 6.97 14.08 -13.68
N GLY A 89 7.85 13.07 -13.53
CA GLY A 89 8.91 12.77 -14.51
C GLY A 89 8.34 12.43 -15.89
N PHE A 90 7.32 11.58 -15.95
CA PHE A 90 6.65 11.20 -17.19
C PHE A 90 5.94 12.38 -17.85
N ASN A 91 5.23 13.23 -17.09
CA ASN A 91 4.65 14.47 -17.62
C ASN A 91 5.72 15.37 -18.25
N ARG A 92 6.90 15.49 -17.63
CA ARG A 92 8.03 16.24 -18.19
C ARG A 92 8.62 15.56 -19.43
N SER A 93 8.59 14.23 -19.53
CA SER A 93 8.97 13.50 -20.75
C SER A 93 8.03 13.86 -21.89
N LEU A 94 6.72 13.79 -21.66
CA LEU A 94 5.70 14.16 -22.65
C LEU A 94 5.87 15.63 -23.09
N ALA A 95 6.13 16.52 -22.13
CA ALA A 95 6.34 17.95 -22.41
C ALA A 95 7.51 18.22 -23.37
N LYS A 96 8.58 17.40 -23.30
CA LYS A 96 9.77 17.54 -24.16
C LYS A 96 9.66 16.81 -25.50
N LEU A 97 8.68 15.93 -25.62
CA LEU A 97 8.41 15.12 -26.80
C LEU A 97 7.23 15.69 -27.63
N HIS A 98 6.71 16.87 -27.28
CA HIS A 98 5.56 17.54 -27.93
C HIS A 98 5.54 17.38 -29.46
N GLY A 99 4.38 16.97 -30.01
CA GLY A 99 4.10 16.95 -31.46
C GLY A 99 4.75 15.81 -32.26
N ASP A 100 5.82 15.20 -31.75
CA ASP A 100 6.61 14.22 -32.51
C ASP A 100 6.11 12.77 -32.41
N PHE A 101 5.17 12.48 -31.50
CA PHE A 101 4.79 11.10 -31.18
C PHE A 101 3.29 10.90 -31.04
N HIS A 102 2.75 10.07 -31.94
CA HIS A 102 1.35 9.64 -31.93
C HIS A 102 1.11 8.45 -30.99
N ASN A 103 2.14 7.66 -30.65
CA ASN A 103 2.00 6.46 -29.82
C ASN A 103 2.48 6.68 -28.37
N LEU A 104 1.60 7.20 -27.53
CA LEU A 104 1.85 7.41 -26.09
C LEU A 104 2.14 6.12 -25.32
N ASN A 105 1.56 4.99 -25.75
CA ASN A 105 1.75 3.70 -25.07
C ASN A 105 3.18 3.20 -25.22
N SER A 106 3.83 3.43 -26.36
CA SER A 106 5.25 3.08 -26.54
C SER A 106 6.16 3.90 -25.61
N VAL A 107 5.94 5.21 -25.50
CA VAL A 107 6.71 6.07 -24.58
C VAL A 107 6.52 5.62 -23.13
N ARG A 108 5.28 5.26 -22.75
CA ARG A 108 4.94 4.71 -21.43
C ARG A 108 5.72 3.45 -21.10
N SER A 109 5.71 2.48 -22.01
CA SER A 109 6.41 1.20 -21.81
C SER A 109 7.92 1.41 -21.74
N ILE A 110 8.50 2.23 -22.62
CA ILE A 110 9.93 2.55 -22.61
C ILE A 110 10.35 3.18 -21.28
N PHE A 111 9.61 4.20 -20.83
CA PHE A 111 9.89 4.86 -19.55
C PHE A 111 9.84 3.86 -18.39
N SER A 112 8.80 3.01 -18.36
CA SER A 112 8.60 2.05 -17.25
C SER A 112 9.62 0.92 -17.25
N ILE A 113 10.05 0.45 -18.43
CA ILE A 113 11.16 -0.51 -18.56
C ILE A 113 12.46 0.12 -18.05
N GLN A 114 12.79 1.33 -18.47
CA GLN A 114 14.00 2.03 -18.01
C GLN A 114 13.98 2.24 -16.49
N TYR A 115 12.83 2.62 -15.92
CA TYR A 115 12.66 2.78 -14.48
C TYR A 115 12.87 1.46 -13.73
N ALA A 116 12.27 0.37 -14.23
CA ALA A 116 12.43 -0.96 -13.67
C ALA A 116 13.89 -1.46 -13.72
N VAL A 117 14.61 -1.17 -14.81
CA VAL A 117 16.05 -1.47 -14.92
C VAL A 117 16.84 -0.73 -13.84
N ILE A 118 16.62 0.58 -13.67
CA ILE A 118 17.33 1.35 -12.63
C ILE A 118 17.01 0.82 -11.22
N ALA A 119 15.73 0.53 -10.92
CA ALA A 119 15.34 -0.04 -9.63
C ALA A 119 16.02 -1.40 -9.37
N THR A 120 16.14 -2.23 -10.40
CA THR A 120 16.81 -3.54 -10.31
C THR A 120 18.30 -3.39 -10.06
N LEU A 121 18.97 -2.46 -10.76
CA LEU A 121 20.39 -2.17 -10.52
C LEU A 121 20.61 -1.66 -9.09
N LEU A 122 19.74 -0.76 -8.60
CA LEU A 122 19.81 -0.29 -7.21
C LEU A 122 19.61 -1.44 -6.20
N ALA A 123 18.69 -2.37 -6.45
CA ALA A 123 18.48 -3.54 -5.60
C ALA A 123 19.72 -4.47 -5.56
N LEU A 124 20.35 -4.70 -6.71
CA LEU A 124 21.56 -5.52 -6.81
C LEU A 124 22.75 -4.87 -6.10
N PHE A 125 23.05 -3.61 -6.41
CA PHE A 125 24.24 -2.92 -5.88
C PHE A 125 24.11 -2.45 -4.43
N SER A 126 22.89 -2.37 -3.88
CA SER A 126 22.68 -2.02 -2.47
C SER A 126 22.72 -3.21 -1.52
N SER A 127 22.90 -4.43 -2.01
CA SER A 127 22.95 -5.61 -1.12
C SER A 127 24.22 -5.60 -0.25
N SER A 128 24.09 -6.04 1.00
CA SER A 128 25.18 -6.23 1.95
C SER A 128 25.14 -7.65 2.55
N SER A 129 26.13 -8.00 3.37
CA SER A 129 26.12 -9.27 4.12
C SER A 129 24.95 -9.38 5.10
N THR A 130 24.43 -8.24 5.58
CA THR A 130 23.37 -8.17 6.58
C THR A 130 21.98 -7.91 6.02
N VAL A 131 21.88 -7.26 4.85
CA VAL A 131 20.60 -6.87 4.25
C VAL A 131 20.68 -7.08 2.75
N SER A 132 19.79 -7.90 2.20
CA SER A 132 19.66 -8.11 0.77
C SER A 132 18.24 -7.83 0.31
N SER A 133 18.10 -7.07 -0.78
CA SER A 133 16.82 -6.85 -1.43
C SER A 133 16.49 -8.04 -2.33
N GLN A 134 15.23 -8.44 -2.42
CA GLN A 134 14.78 -9.44 -3.39
C GLN A 134 14.76 -8.86 -4.81
N TRP A 135 15.94 -8.78 -5.42
CA TRP A 135 16.19 -8.11 -6.69
C TRP A 135 15.31 -8.62 -7.84
N TYR A 136 14.90 -9.89 -7.83
CA TYR A 136 14.05 -10.48 -8.86
C TYR A 136 12.62 -9.93 -8.84
N LEU A 137 12.16 -9.38 -7.71
CA LEU A 137 10.87 -8.70 -7.61
C LEU A 137 10.94 -7.23 -8.01
N ALA A 138 12.11 -6.61 -7.91
CA ALA A 138 12.33 -5.21 -8.27
C ALA A 138 11.81 -4.83 -9.66
N PRO A 139 12.09 -5.58 -10.75
CA PRO A 139 11.60 -5.21 -12.07
C PRO A 139 10.07 -5.28 -12.16
N ILE A 140 9.43 -6.21 -11.45
CA ILE A 140 7.97 -6.39 -11.48
C ILE A 140 7.29 -5.22 -10.77
N PHE A 141 7.65 -4.95 -9.51
CA PHE A 141 7.04 -3.87 -8.72
C PHE A 141 7.32 -2.49 -9.32
N ALA A 142 8.58 -2.22 -9.68
CA ALA A 142 8.95 -0.93 -10.24
C ALA A 142 8.30 -0.68 -11.61
N PHE A 143 8.19 -1.71 -12.46
CA PHE A 143 7.47 -1.59 -13.73
C PHE A 143 5.98 -1.29 -13.50
N LEU A 144 5.31 -2.05 -12.62
CA LEU A 144 3.88 -1.86 -12.34
C LEU A 144 3.59 -0.47 -11.77
N ILE A 145 4.35 -0.03 -10.77
CA ILE A 145 4.20 1.30 -10.17
C ILE A 145 4.43 2.39 -11.23
N SER A 146 5.50 2.28 -12.02
CA SER A 146 5.80 3.24 -13.07
C SER A 146 4.73 3.28 -14.18
N TYR A 147 4.25 2.11 -14.60
CA TYR A 147 3.24 2.00 -15.63
C TYR A 147 1.89 2.57 -15.18
N LEU A 148 1.49 2.30 -13.92
CA LEU A 148 0.29 2.88 -13.33
C LEU A 148 0.43 4.40 -13.15
N ALA A 149 1.56 4.89 -12.67
CA ALA A 149 1.80 6.33 -12.53
C ALA A 149 1.70 7.06 -13.87
N SER A 150 2.29 6.50 -14.92
CA SER A 150 2.26 7.04 -16.28
C SER A 150 0.92 6.87 -17.02
N LEU A 151 0.04 5.98 -16.56
CA LEU A 151 -1.37 5.94 -17.00
C LEU A 151 -2.16 7.16 -16.48
N THR A 152 -1.82 7.64 -15.29
CA THR A 152 -2.49 8.82 -14.66
C THR A 152 -1.88 10.17 -15.07
N ALA A 153 -0.90 10.17 -15.96
CA ALA A 153 -0.20 11.36 -16.46
C ALA A 153 -0.53 11.61 -17.95
N GLY A 154 -0.44 12.87 -18.38
CA GLY A 154 -0.80 13.30 -19.74
C GLY A 154 -2.26 13.72 -19.89
N THR A 155 -2.97 13.12 -20.85
CA THR A 155 -4.37 13.44 -21.19
C THR A 155 -5.34 12.94 -20.11
N ARG A 156 -6.57 13.50 -20.08
CA ARG A 156 -7.61 13.12 -19.11
C ARG A 156 -7.80 11.59 -19.15
N PHE A 157 -7.48 10.92 -18.05
CA PHE A 157 -7.66 9.48 -17.91
C PHE A 157 -9.16 9.18 -17.98
N HIS A 158 -9.62 8.61 -19.10
CA HIS A 158 -11.01 8.17 -19.24
C HIS A 158 -11.16 6.86 -18.47
N LEU A 159 -11.61 6.93 -17.22
CA LEU A 159 -11.99 5.74 -16.47
C LEU A 159 -13.17 5.07 -17.19
N SER A 160 -13.07 3.76 -17.42
CA SER A 160 -14.26 2.99 -17.76
C SER A 160 -15.26 3.08 -16.60
N GLN A 161 -16.55 2.94 -16.92
CA GLN A 161 -17.61 2.99 -15.90
C GLN A 161 -17.36 1.97 -14.78
N ALA A 162 -16.93 0.75 -15.13
CA ALA A 162 -16.57 -0.29 -14.16
C ALA A 162 -15.45 0.14 -13.20
N VAL A 163 -14.36 0.76 -13.70
CA VAL A 163 -13.26 1.26 -12.84
C VAL A 163 -13.75 2.44 -11.99
N SER A 164 -14.65 3.28 -12.51
CA SER A 164 -15.24 4.36 -11.72
C SER A 164 -16.10 3.83 -10.56
N TYR A 165 -16.95 2.83 -10.80
CA TYR A 165 -17.77 2.23 -9.75
C TYR A 165 -16.93 1.47 -8.72
N ALA A 166 -15.96 0.67 -9.18
CA ALA A 166 -15.03 -0.04 -8.30
C ALA A 166 -14.24 0.94 -7.41
N SER A 167 -13.68 2.00 -7.98
CA SER A 167 -12.91 3.00 -7.22
C SER A 167 -13.77 3.75 -6.20
N ARG A 168 -15.03 4.08 -6.52
CA ARG A 168 -15.98 4.68 -5.56
C ARG A 168 -16.27 3.76 -4.38
N VAL A 169 -16.56 2.48 -4.64
CA VAL A 169 -16.83 1.49 -3.59
C VAL A 169 -15.62 1.31 -2.68
N LEU A 170 -14.43 1.11 -3.27
CA LEU A 170 -13.19 0.97 -2.51
C LEU A 170 -12.89 2.23 -1.69
N ALA A 171 -13.10 3.42 -2.25
CA ALA A 171 -12.92 4.69 -1.53
C ALA A 171 -13.87 4.81 -0.33
N ILE A 172 -15.12 4.37 -0.45
CA ILE A 172 -16.08 4.39 0.66
C ILE A 172 -15.63 3.41 1.76
N LEU A 173 -15.28 2.18 1.42
CA LEU A 173 -14.88 1.16 2.39
C LEU A 173 -13.57 1.50 3.12
N ILE A 174 -12.55 1.90 2.36
CA ILE A 174 -11.24 2.29 2.91
C ILE A 174 -11.38 3.62 3.67
N GLY A 175 -12.18 4.57 3.16
CA GLY A 175 -12.47 5.83 3.83
C GLY A 175 -13.16 5.63 5.18
N ALA A 176 -14.16 4.75 5.24
CA ALA A 176 -14.81 4.37 6.50
C ALA A 176 -13.80 3.74 7.49
N SER A 177 -12.86 2.94 6.98
CA SER A 177 -11.80 2.34 7.79
C SER A 177 -10.82 3.38 8.32
N PHE A 178 -10.48 4.42 7.55
CA PHE A 178 -9.70 5.56 8.02
C PHE A 178 -10.44 6.35 9.11
N ILE A 179 -11.73 6.60 8.95
CA ILE A 179 -12.55 7.28 9.97
C ILE A 179 -12.52 6.49 11.28
N ALA A 180 -12.75 5.17 11.21
CA ALA A 180 -12.68 4.30 12.38
C ALA A 180 -11.28 4.28 13.00
N LEU A 181 -10.22 4.20 12.19
CA LEU A 181 -8.84 4.27 12.65
C LEU A 181 -8.56 5.59 13.37
N THR A 182 -9.02 6.72 12.84
CA THR A 182 -8.89 8.04 13.50
C THR A 182 -9.56 8.06 14.86
N LEU A 183 -10.79 7.52 14.99
CA LEU A 183 -11.48 7.42 16.27
C LEU A 183 -10.71 6.53 17.28
N LEU A 184 -10.13 5.43 16.82
CA LEU A 184 -9.32 4.55 17.65
C LEU A 184 -8.01 5.24 18.10
N ILE A 185 -7.36 6.02 17.23
CA ILE A 185 -6.17 6.79 17.60
C ILE A 185 -6.50 7.81 18.70
N PHE A 186 -7.59 8.57 18.55
CA PHE A 186 -7.98 9.59 19.52
C PHE A 186 -8.36 9.01 20.90
N THR A 187 -8.84 7.77 20.95
CA THR A 187 -9.17 7.09 22.21
C THR A 187 -7.94 6.51 22.91
N HIS A 188 -6.84 6.23 22.18
CA HIS A 188 -5.63 5.58 22.71
C HIS A 188 -4.39 6.53 22.75
N VAL A 189 -4.61 7.84 22.82
CA VAL A 189 -3.54 8.86 22.79
C VAL A 189 -2.55 8.71 23.96
N SER A 190 -3.01 8.28 25.13
CA SER A 190 -2.15 8.04 26.29
C SER A 190 -1.10 6.95 26.03
N LEU A 191 -1.53 5.82 25.47
CA LEU A 191 -0.66 4.68 25.17
C LEU A 191 0.34 4.99 24.06
N PHE A 192 -0.05 5.79 23.07
CA PHE A 192 0.85 6.31 22.04
C PHE A 192 1.95 7.20 22.63
N LYS A 193 1.60 8.05 23.60
CA LYS A 193 2.56 8.93 24.30
C LYS A 193 3.56 8.10 25.10
N ASP A 194 3.09 7.08 25.81
CA ASP A 194 3.95 6.26 26.68
C ASP A 194 4.99 5.45 25.88
N ILE A 195 4.59 4.82 24.76
CA ILE A 195 5.52 4.11 23.88
C ILE A 195 6.54 5.07 23.25
N SER A 196 6.10 6.28 22.86
CA SER A 196 6.99 7.29 22.29
C SER A 196 8.01 7.82 23.30
N ILE A 197 7.64 7.91 24.59
CA ILE A 197 8.55 8.30 25.68
C ILE A 197 9.60 7.20 25.92
N VAL A 198 9.19 5.93 25.89
CA VAL A 198 10.11 4.79 26.09
C VAL A 198 11.13 4.67 24.97
N LEU A 199 10.75 4.97 23.72
CA LEU A 199 11.69 4.93 22.59
C LEU A 199 12.76 6.04 22.64
N GLN A 200 12.55 7.07 23.48
CA GLN A 200 13.35 8.31 23.55
C GLN A 200 13.93 8.75 22.20
N PRO A 201 13.11 8.85 21.15
CA PRO A 201 13.65 9.22 19.86
C PRO A 201 14.03 10.71 19.96
N GLY A 202 15.30 11.04 19.73
CA GLY A 202 15.72 12.45 19.60
C GLY A 202 14.89 13.16 18.51
N ILE A 203 15.00 14.48 18.37
CA ILE A 203 14.14 15.28 17.47
C ILE A 203 14.00 14.64 16.08
N PHE A 204 15.12 14.26 15.46
CA PHE A 204 15.12 13.59 14.15
C PHE A 204 14.48 12.20 14.20
N GLY A 205 14.82 11.38 15.20
CA GLY A 205 14.20 10.06 15.37
C GLY A 205 12.68 10.15 15.50
N SER A 206 12.17 11.18 16.19
CA SER A 206 10.73 11.37 16.41
C SER A 206 10.00 11.75 15.13
N LEU A 207 10.63 12.58 14.29
CA LEU A 207 10.13 12.93 12.95
C LEU A 207 10.13 11.73 12.01
N LEU A 208 11.20 10.93 12.00
CA LEU A 208 11.25 9.70 11.19
C LEU A 208 10.21 8.69 11.65
N LEU A 209 10.04 8.50 12.97
CA LEU A 209 9.05 7.60 13.53
C LEU A 209 7.63 8.08 13.21
N PHE A 210 7.37 9.39 13.29
CA PHE A 210 6.09 9.97 12.88
C PHE A 210 5.81 9.70 11.39
N ALA A 211 6.79 9.96 10.51
CA ALA A 211 6.67 9.70 9.08
C ALA A 211 6.43 8.22 8.78
N LEU A 212 7.13 7.32 9.50
CA LEU A 212 6.93 5.87 9.38
C LEU A 212 5.49 5.47 9.73
N ASN A 213 4.99 5.91 10.89
CA ASN A 213 3.61 5.63 11.30
C ASN A 213 2.58 6.20 10.30
N LEU A 214 2.84 7.40 9.77
CA LEU A 214 2.01 8.02 8.74
C LEU A 214 1.92 7.16 7.47
N PHE A 215 3.05 6.63 7.00
CA PHE A 215 3.09 5.77 5.82
C PHE A 215 2.48 4.37 6.04
N TYR A 216 2.41 3.89 7.28
CA TYR A 216 1.72 2.63 7.61
C TYR A 216 0.22 2.79 7.88
N LEU A 217 -0.33 4.03 7.93
CA LEU A 217 -1.78 4.23 8.12
C LEU A 217 -2.65 3.47 7.10
N PRO A 218 -2.29 3.39 5.79
CA PRO A 218 -3.09 2.61 4.86
C PRO A 218 -3.07 1.10 5.18
N ASN A 219 -1.95 0.54 5.65
CA ASN A 219 -1.90 -0.85 6.12
C ASN A 219 -2.85 -1.05 7.31
N ALA A 220 -2.83 -0.12 8.28
CA ALA A 220 -3.73 -0.16 9.42
C ALA A 220 -5.21 -0.01 8.99
N ALA A 221 -5.52 0.83 8.02
CA ALA A 221 -6.88 0.96 7.49
C ALA A 221 -7.38 -0.36 6.87
N ILE A 222 -6.52 -1.10 6.15
CA ILE A 222 -6.88 -2.43 5.62
C ILE A 222 -7.06 -3.46 6.76
N ALA A 223 -6.25 -3.40 7.81
CA ALA A 223 -6.43 -4.22 9.00
C ALA A 223 -7.75 -3.92 9.72
N VAL A 224 -8.11 -2.64 9.86
CA VAL A 224 -9.39 -2.17 10.43
C VAL A 224 -10.56 -2.65 9.57
N LEU A 225 -10.47 -2.54 8.24
CA LEU A 225 -11.47 -3.07 7.33
C LEU A 225 -11.68 -4.57 7.58
N SER A 226 -10.58 -5.33 7.65
CA SER A 226 -10.61 -6.78 7.91
C SER A 226 -11.21 -7.13 9.27
N TYR A 227 -10.97 -6.31 10.30
CA TYR A 227 -11.62 -6.48 11.59
C TYR A 227 -13.13 -6.31 11.49
N PHE A 228 -13.60 -5.24 10.85
CA PHE A 228 -15.03 -4.93 10.72
C PHE A 228 -15.79 -5.87 9.78
N THR A 229 -15.12 -6.48 8.79
CA THR A 229 -15.67 -7.55 7.95
C THR A 229 -15.60 -8.93 8.62
N GLY A 230 -15.13 -9.00 9.87
CA GLY A 230 -15.10 -10.24 10.67
C GLY A 230 -13.92 -11.18 10.38
N THR A 231 -13.09 -10.89 9.39
CA THR A 231 -11.94 -11.73 9.00
C THR A 231 -10.74 -11.56 9.91
N GLY A 232 -10.60 -10.39 10.54
CA GLY A 232 -9.54 -10.06 11.48
C GLY A 232 -8.16 -9.90 10.84
N PHE A 233 -7.15 -9.72 11.67
CA PHE A 233 -5.76 -9.57 11.24
C PHE A 233 -4.80 -10.16 12.29
N ALA A 234 -3.56 -10.44 11.88
CA ALA A 234 -2.51 -11.00 12.71
C ALA A 234 -1.43 -9.95 13.01
N VAL A 235 -0.84 -10.05 14.20
CA VAL A 235 0.28 -9.26 14.70
C VAL A 235 1.33 -10.22 15.26
N GLY A 236 1.78 -11.15 14.41
CA GLY A 236 2.70 -12.23 14.78
C GLY A 236 2.16 -13.63 14.47
N ALA A 237 3.05 -14.62 14.56
CA ALA A 237 2.72 -16.03 14.42
C ALA A 237 1.64 -16.44 15.42
N ASP A 238 0.65 -17.22 14.95
CA ASP A 238 -0.46 -17.76 15.76
C ASP A 238 -1.33 -16.72 16.49
N THR A 239 -1.28 -15.46 16.04
CA THR A 239 -2.14 -14.38 16.55
C THR A 239 -3.35 -14.16 15.66
N LEU A 240 -4.47 -13.75 16.27
CA LEU A 240 -5.67 -13.36 15.54
C LEU A 240 -6.48 -12.35 16.35
N VAL A 241 -6.60 -11.15 15.80
CA VAL A 241 -7.45 -10.08 16.30
C VAL A 241 -8.66 -9.97 15.39
N SER A 242 -9.82 -10.42 15.88
CA SER A 242 -11.10 -10.38 15.19
C SER A 242 -12.24 -10.00 16.16
N PRO A 243 -13.43 -9.65 15.67
CA PRO A 243 -14.60 -9.43 16.53
C PRO A 243 -14.99 -10.67 17.37
N PHE A 244 -14.56 -11.86 16.96
CA PHE A 244 -14.88 -13.12 17.62
C PHE A 244 -13.80 -13.57 18.61
N THR A 245 -12.53 -13.37 18.24
CA THR A 245 -11.36 -13.88 18.96
C THR A 245 -10.32 -12.78 19.11
N ASN A 246 -9.77 -12.62 20.31
CA ASN A 246 -8.63 -11.75 20.54
C ASN A 246 -7.49 -12.56 21.13
N ASN A 247 -6.58 -13.04 20.28
CA ASN A 247 -5.35 -13.70 20.70
C ASN A 247 -4.16 -12.83 20.28
N LEU A 248 -3.63 -12.08 21.24
CA LEU A 248 -2.47 -11.21 21.06
C LEU A 248 -1.22 -11.97 21.53
N GLY A 249 -0.23 -12.08 20.64
CA GLY A 249 1.11 -12.53 20.98
C GLY A 249 1.95 -11.39 21.59
N GLY A 250 3.27 -11.60 21.71
CA GLY A 250 4.16 -10.51 22.11
C GLY A 250 4.09 -9.35 21.12
N ILE A 251 3.57 -8.20 21.54
CA ILE A 251 3.33 -7.05 20.66
C ILE A 251 4.67 -6.33 20.42
N PRO A 252 5.11 -6.11 19.17
CA PRO A 252 6.24 -5.22 18.88
C PRO A 252 5.99 -3.82 19.43
N ALA A 253 7.02 -3.14 19.91
CA ALA A 253 6.94 -1.74 20.36
C ALA A 253 6.82 -0.76 19.16
N LEU A 254 5.81 -0.96 18.30
CA LEU A 254 5.45 -0.03 17.23
C LEU A 254 4.25 0.81 17.71
N PRO A 255 4.35 2.15 17.72
CA PRO A 255 3.29 3.03 18.20
C PRO A 255 1.93 2.80 17.51
N LEU A 256 1.91 2.42 16.23
CA LEU A 256 0.68 2.12 15.50
C LEU A 256 -0.08 0.89 16.06
N LEU A 257 0.63 -0.04 16.70
CA LEU A 257 0.03 -1.22 17.34
C LEU A 257 -0.59 -0.90 18.71
N ALA A 258 -0.41 0.32 19.22
CA ALA A 258 -1.12 0.81 20.42
C ALA A 258 -2.64 0.91 20.21
N ILE A 259 -3.09 0.95 18.95
CA ILE A 259 -4.47 1.21 18.52
C ILE A 259 -5.29 -0.11 18.48
N LEU A 260 -4.65 -1.24 18.76
CA LEU A 260 -5.29 -2.56 18.68
C LEU A 260 -6.44 -2.67 19.69
N PRO A 261 -7.60 -3.22 19.29
CA PRO A 261 -8.68 -3.51 20.23
C PRO A 261 -8.18 -4.48 21.31
N THR A 262 -8.27 -4.05 22.58
CA THR A 262 -7.89 -4.88 23.73
C THR A 262 -8.99 -5.89 24.10
N THR A 263 -10.23 -5.64 23.67
CA THR A 263 -11.39 -6.52 23.88
C THR A 263 -12.05 -6.91 22.57
N SER A 264 -12.51 -8.16 22.44
CA SER A 264 -13.37 -8.57 21.33
C SER A 264 -14.78 -8.02 21.52
N SER A 265 -15.38 -7.49 20.44
CA SER A 265 -16.75 -6.98 20.47
C SER A 265 -17.51 -7.44 19.23
N LYS A 266 -18.52 -8.30 19.44
CA LYS A 266 -19.42 -8.74 18.35
C LYS A 266 -20.21 -7.59 17.73
N TRP A 267 -20.38 -6.48 18.44
CA TRP A 267 -21.03 -5.28 17.92
C TRP A 267 -20.27 -4.68 16.72
N ALA A 268 -18.96 -4.93 16.61
CA ALA A 268 -18.20 -4.53 15.43
C ALA A 268 -18.74 -5.16 14.13
N LEU A 269 -19.40 -6.33 14.21
CA LEU A 269 -20.00 -7.00 13.04
C LEU A 269 -21.19 -6.23 12.45
N LEU A 270 -21.75 -5.25 13.15
CA LEU A 270 -22.74 -4.34 12.55
C LEU A 270 -22.16 -3.59 11.34
N ALA A 271 -20.84 -3.43 11.26
CA ALA A 271 -20.18 -2.86 10.09
C ALA A 271 -20.41 -3.68 8.81
N ILE A 272 -20.69 -4.98 8.91
CA ILE A 272 -21.06 -5.82 7.74
C ILE A 272 -22.33 -5.27 7.07
N ILE A 273 -23.27 -4.71 7.83
CA ILE A 273 -24.48 -4.08 7.26
C ILE A 273 -24.09 -2.89 6.37
N VAL A 274 -23.07 -2.12 6.75
CA VAL A 274 -22.54 -1.01 5.95
C VAL A 274 -21.92 -1.54 4.66
N VAL A 275 -21.15 -2.63 4.71
CA VAL A 275 -20.56 -3.25 3.50
C VAL A 275 -21.64 -3.75 2.55
N ILE A 276 -22.68 -4.42 3.08
CA ILE A 276 -23.85 -4.86 2.31
C ILE A 276 -24.56 -3.66 1.67
N ALA A 277 -24.76 -2.56 2.42
CA ALA A 277 -25.35 -1.34 1.88
C ALA A 277 -24.52 -0.72 0.76
N VAL A 278 -23.18 -0.73 0.88
CA VAL A 278 -22.27 -0.31 -0.20
C VAL A 278 -22.38 -1.22 -1.42
N GLY A 279 -22.57 -2.54 -1.23
CA GLY A 279 -22.88 -3.46 -2.33
C GLY A 279 -24.20 -3.16 -3.03
N ALA A 280 -25.24 -2.79 -2.28
CA ALA A 280 -26.51 -2.34 -2.87
C ALA A 280 -26.35 -1.03 -3.65
N LEU A 281 -25.55 -0.07 -3.13
CA LEU A 281 -25.20 1.17 -3.85
C LEU A 281 -24.46 0.89 -5.16
N LEU A 282 -23.52 -0.06 -5.15
CA LEU A 282 -22.83 -0.51 -6.35
C LEU A 282 -23.82 -1.04 -7.40
N ALA A 283 -24.77 -1.88 -7.00
CA ALA A 283 -25.80 -2.38 -7.90
C ALA A 283 -26.63 -1.25 -8.51
N MET A 284 -27.08 -0.29 -7.70
CA MET A 284 -27.85 0.86 -8.20
C MET A 284 -27.10 1.66 -9.26
N TRP A 285 -25.81 1.93 -9.04
CA TRP A 285 -25.01 2.70 -9.99
C TRP A 285 -24.66 1.89 -11.24
N ALA A 286 -24.22 0.64 -11.07
CA ALA A 286 -23.68 -0.15 -12.16
C ALA A 286 -24.77 -0.78 -13.05
N LEU A 287 -25.94 -1.13 -12.51
CA LEU A 287 -27.06 -1.66 -13.30
C LEU A 287 -27.60 -0.62 -14.29
N ALA A 288 -27.56 0.67 -13.94
CA ALA A 288 -27.91 1.75 -14.87
C ALA A 288 -27.00 1.79 -16.11
N SER A 289 -25.79 1.24 -15.99
CA SER A 289 -24.81 1.09 -17.08
C SER A 289 -24.77 -0.31 -17.70
N GLY A 290 -25.63 -1.23 -17.23
CA GLY A 290 -25.74 -2.59 -17.71
C GLY A 290 -24.98 -3.64 -16.91
N THR A 291 -25.46 -4.88 -16.95
CA THR A 291 -24.97 -6.02 -16.17
C THR A 291 -23.47 -6.30 -16.36
N ARG A 292 -22.93 -6.08 -17.58
CA ARG A 292 -21.50 -6.25 -17.85
C ARG A 292 -20.63 -5.31 -17.01
N SER A 293 -21.07 -4.06 -16.82
CA SER A 293 -20.35 -3.07 -16.01
C SER A 293 -20.32 -3.47 -14.54
N LEU A 294 -21.45 -3.99 -14.02
CA LEU A 294 -21.54 -4.52 -12.66
C LEU A 294 -20.59 -5.69 -12.41
N ILE A 295 -20.57 -6.68 -13.31
CA ILE A 295 -19.67 -7.84 -13.19
C ILE A 295 -18.21 -7.39 -13.24
N GLN A 296 -17.86 -6.50 -14.18
CA GLN A 296 -16.50 -5.96 -14.27
C GLN A 296 -16.11 -5.19 -13.01
N ALA A 297 -17.01 -4.38 -12.43
CA ALA A 297 -16.76 -3.67 -11.20
C ALA A 297 -16.54 -4.62 -10.01
N LEU A 298 -17.36 -5.67 -9.87
CA LEU A 298 -17.20 -6.69 -8.82
C LEU A 298 -15.84 -7.40 -8.93
N ILE A 299 -15.44 -7.82 -10.14
CA ILE A 299 -14.13 -8.43 -10.37
C ILE A 299 -13.01 -7.46 -10.00
N LEU A 300 -13.11 -6.20 -10.44
CA LEU A 300 -12.10 -5.18 -10.11
C LEU A 300 -12.00 -4.90 -8.62
N ILE A 301 -13.13 -4.88 -7.90
CA ILE A 301 -13.15 -4.72 -6.43
C ILE A 301 -12.45 -5.91 -5.76
N ALA A 302 -12.80 -7.14 -6.12
CA ALA A 302 -12.20 -8.35 -5.54
C ALA A 302 -10.69 -8.44 -5.81
N VAL A 303 -10.25 -8.13 -7.04
CA VAL A 303 -8.83 -8.07 -7.40
C VAL A 303 -8.12 -6.97 -6.62
N SER A 304 -8.70 -5.77 -6.55
CA SER A 304 -8.09 -4.63 -5.84
C SER A 304 -7.95 -4.89 -4.34
N ILE A 305 -8.96 -5.48 -3.70
CA ILE A 305 -8.91 -5.87 -2.28
C ILE A 305 -7.84 -6.94 -2.07
N SER A 306 -7.73 -7.92 -2.97
CA SER A 306 -6.69 -8.95 -2.88
C SER A 306 -5.28 -8.35 -2.98
N VAL A 307 -5.08 -7.42 -3.91
CA VAL A 307 -3.80 -6.71 -4.06
C VAL A 307 -3.51 -5.86 -2.82
N LEU A 308 -4.48 -5.07 -2.34
CA LEU A 308 -4.31 -4.26 -1.14
C LEU A 308 -4.06 -5.11 0.11
N GLY A 309 -4.76 -6.23 0.25
CA GLY A 309 -4.56 -7.18 1.34
C GLY A 309 -3.16 -7.81 1.28
N TYR A 310 -2.67 -8.18 0.09
CA TYR A 310 -1.32 -8.68 -0.09
C TYR A 310 -0.26 -7.62 0.27
N LEU A 311 -0.42 -6.38 -0.19
CA LEU A 311 0.50 -5.29 0.17
C LEU A 311 0.41 -4.91 1.65
N ALA A 312 -0.77 -5.04 2.26
CA ALA A 312 -0.97 -4.74 3.68
C ALA A 312 -0.47 -5.85 4.61
N SER A 313 0.14 -6.91 4.08
CA SER A 313 0.51 -8.10 4.85
C SER A 313 1.93 -8.56 4.53
N GLY A 314 2.57 -9.21 5.48
CA GLY A 314 3.91 -9.74 5.31
C GLY A 314 4.52 -10.23 6.61
N SER A 315 5.84 -10.33 6.62
CA SER A 315 6.64 -10.71 7.78
C SER A 315 7.46 -9.52 8.29
N LEU A 316 7.64 -9.46 9.61
CA LEU A 316 8.52 -8.54 10.33
C LEU A 316 9.72 -9.31 10.92
N MET A 317 10.55 -9.87 10.04
CA MET A 317 11.87 -10.42 10.31
C MET A 317 11.89 -11.75 11.08
N THR A 318 11.36 -11.81 12.30
CA THR A 318 11.49 -12.98 13.18
C THR A 318 10.42 -14.04 12.95
N ASP A 319 10.66 -15.28 13.35
CA ASP A 319 9.65 -16.36 13.27
C ASP A 319 8.38 -16.03 14.06
N ALA A 320 8.54 -15.40 15.23
CA ALA A 320 7.43 -14.89 16.05
C ALA A 320 6.62 -13.81 15.32
N MET A 321 7.22 -13.13 14.34
CA MET A 321 6.60 -12.07 13.55
C MET A 321 6.47 -12.45 12.07
N SER A 322 6.38 -13.75 11.79
CA SER A 322 6.29 -14.30 10.43
C SER A 322 4.98 -13.95 9.70
N ALA A 323 3.92 -13.62 10.45
CA ALA A 323 2.61 -13.28 9.91
C ALA A 323 2.05 -11.98 10.53
N VAL A 324 2.11 -10.89 9.77
CA VAL A 324 1.58 -9.58 10.16
C VAL A 324 0.67 -9.06 9.05
N GLY A 325 -0.50 -8.54 9.43
CA GLY A 325 -1.50 -8.01 8.51
C GLY A 325 -2.70 -8.93 8.32
N VAL A 326 -3.31 -8.89 7.14
CA VAL A 326 -4.60 -9.53 6.85
C VAL A 326 -4.43 -10.84 6.10
N SER A 327 -5.37 -11.77 6.30
CA SER A 327 -5.42 -12.95 5.43
C SER A 327 -6.06 -12.57 4.09
N VAL A 328 -5.23 -12.51 3.04
CA VAL A 328 -5.62 -12.03 1.70
C VAL A 328 -6.88 -12.71 1.19
N TRP A 329 -6.92 -14.05 1.23
CA TRP A 329 -8.07 -14.80 0.72
C TRP A 329 -9.31 -14.63 1.60
N LYS A 330 -9.17 -14.61 2.93
CA LYS A 330 -10.31 -14.43 3.84
C LYS A 330 -10.95 -13.07 3.64
N LEU A 331 -10.13 -12.01 3.64
CA LEU A 331 -10.57 -10.64 3.44
C LEU A 331 -11.30 -10.48 2.09
N SER A 332 -10.67 -10.94 1.01
CA SER A 332 -11.26 -10.85 -0.33
C SER A 332 -12.54 -11.66 -0.47
N ALA A 333 -12.59 -12.87 0.09
CA ALA A 333 -13.79 -13.71 0.03
C ALA A 333 -14.94 -13.10 0.85
N SER A 334 -14.66 -12.61 2.07
CA SER A 334 -15.68 -11.98 2.92
C SER A 334 -16.26 -10.74 2.26
N LEU A 335 -15.40 -9.82 1.79
CA LEU A 335 -15.87 -8.61 1.11
C LEU A 335 -16.61 -8.93 -0.19
N ALA A 336 -16.16 -9.91 -0.97
CA ALA A 336 -16.88 -10.33 -2.17
C ALA A 336 -18.28 -10.89 -1.85
N LEU A 337 -18.41 -11.66 -0.77
CA LEU A 337 -19.69 -12.20 -0.30
C LEU A 337 -20.59 -11.08 0.23
N GLU A 338 -20.11 -10.21 1.09
CA GLU A 338 -20.88 -9.11 1.70
C GLU A 338 -21.37 -8.12 0.63
N ILE A 339 -20.49 -7.71 -0.28
CA ILE A 339 -20.85 -6.85 -1.41
C ILE A 339 -21.81 -7.59 -2.34
N GLY A 340 -21.56 -8.87 -2.63
CA GLY A 340 -22.41 -9.72 -3.47
C GLY A 340 -23.82 -9.89 -2.90
N LEU A 341 -23.95 -10.03 -1.59
CA LEU A 341 -25.23 -10.06 -0.88
C LEU A 341 -25.98 -8.73 -1.04
N GLY A 342 -25.29 -7.60 -0.88
CA GLY A 342 -25.85 -6.27 -1.13
C GLY A 342 -26.39 -6.12 -2.55
N VAL A 343 -25.61 -6.58 -3.54
CA VAL A 343 -26.02 -6.59 -4.95
C VAL A 343 -27.23 -7.48 -5.17
N ALA A 344 -27.22 -8.71 -4.63
CA ALA A 344 -28.31 -9.67 -4.78
C ALA A 344 -29.62 -9.14 -4.18
N LEU A 345 -29.58 -8.55 -2.98
CA LEU A 345 -30.74 -7.92 -2.34
C LEU A 345 -31.33 -6.83 -3.24
N MET A 346 -30.48 -5.95 -3.80
CA MET A 346 -30.95 -4.86 -4.67
C MET A 346 -31.56 -5.36 -5.99
N VAL A 347 -31.05 -6.46 -6.55
CA VAL A 347 -31.58 -7.04 -7.80
C VAL A 347 -32.88 -7.82 -7.57
N LEU A 348 -32.98 -8.57 -6.47
CA LEU A 348 -34.08 -9.50 -6.22
C LEU A 348 -35.30 -8.85 -5.54
N LEU A 349 -35.11 -7.88 -4.65
CA LEU A 349 -36.21 -7.23 -3.93
C LEU A 349 -37.26 -6.53 -4.84
N PRO A 350 -36.88 -5.85 -5.95
CA PRO A 350 -37.84 -5.27 -6.88
C PRO A 350 -38.65 -6.32 -7.66
N GLN A 351 -38.05 -7.47 -7.97
CA GLN A 351 -38.71 -8.57 -8.70
C GLN A 351 -39.82 -9.22 -7.88
N ILE A 352 -39.67 -9.25 -6.56
CA ILE A 352 -40.70 -9.74 -5.63
C ILE A 352 -41.91 -8.78 -5.61
N ARG A 353 -41.69 -7.47 -5.78
CA ARG A 353 -42.77 -6.45 -5.81
C ARG A 353 -43.52 -6.39 -7.14
N LEU A 354 -42.87 -6.68 -8.26
CA LEU A 354 -43.50 -6.68 -9.60
C LEU A 354 -44.25 -7.99 -9.91
N ARG A 355 -44.09 -9.04 -9.10
CA ARG A 355 -44.84 -10.31 -9.24
C ARG A 355 -46.21 -10.23 -8.54
N ARG A 356 -46.98 -9.16 -8.79
CA ARG A 356 -48.41 -9.07 -8.47
C ARG A 356 -49.20 -8.86 -9.75
N ARG A 357 -49.77 -9.98 -10.21
CA ARG A 357 -50.86 -10.19 -11.18
C ARG A 357 -50.93 -9.32 -12.42
#